data_AF-A0AAN3H4D5-F1
#
_entry.id   AF-A0AAN3H4D5-F1
#
_cell.length_a   1.000
_cell.length_b   1.000
_cell.length_c   1.000
_cell.angle_alpha   90.00
_cell.angle_beta   90.00
_cell.angle_gamma   90.00
#
_symmetry.space_group_name_H-M   'P 1'
#
loop_
_entity.id
_entity.type
_entity.pdbx_description
1 polymer ?
#
loop_
_entity_poly.entity_id
_entity_poly.type
_entity_poly.pdbx_seq_one_letter_code
_entity_poly.pdbx_strand_id
1 'polypeptide(L)' 'MPYFQYPDEFPLSSLPPLIRDAVIEAQQITQAPLGLVAASALGAVSLVCQNLIDVCRLNTLRGPVSLFLLTLAESG' A
#
# COMPACT_ATOMS: atom_id res chain seq x y z
N MET A 1 2.16 -34.00 5.14
CA MET A 1 3.11 -32.97 4.67
C MET A 1 2.37 -31.65 4.64
N PRO A 2 2.68 -30.66 5.49
CA PRO A 2 2.03 -29.35 5.37
C PRO A 2 2.53 -28.68 4.08
N TYR A 3 1.63 -28.18 3.26
CA TYR A 3 1.97 -27.28 2.16
C TYR A 3 2.48 -25.98 2.79
N PHE A 4 3.79 -25.79 2.86
CA PHE A 4 4.35 -24.46 3.04
C PHE A 4 4.05 -23.69 1.76
N GLN A 5 3.04 -22.82 1.81
CA GLN A 5 2.82 -21.81 0.78
C GLN A 5 4.08 -20.94 0.75
N TYR A 6 4.84 -20.96 -0.34
CA TYR A 6 5.86 -19.93 -0.53
C TYR A 6 5.15 -18.58 -0.51
N PRO A 7 5.66 -17.56 0.20
CA PRO A 7 5.04 -16.25 0.18
C PRO A 7 4.99 -15.79 -1.27
N ASP A 8 3.78 -15.54 -1.77
CA ASP A 8 3.60 -15.00 -3.11
C ASP A 8 4.37 -13.66 -3.20
N GLU A 9 5.07 -13.45 -4.31
CA GLU A 9 5.81 -12.23 -4.57
C GLU A 9 4.86 -11.01 -4.48
N PHE A 10 5.37 -9.87 -4.00
CA PHE A 10 4.54 -8.68 -3.86
C PHE A 10 3.88 -8.32 -5.20
N PRO A 11 2.54 -8.14 -5.27
CA PRO A 11 1.81 -8.09 -6.54
C PRO A 11 1.91 -6.72 -7.22
N LEU A 12 3.09 -6.38 -7.74
CA LEU A 12 3.37 -5.10 -8.42
C LEU A 12 2.45 -4.85 -9.62
N SER A 13 2.03 -5.91 -10.32
CA SER A 13 1.14 -5.81 -11.48
C SER A 13 -0.26 -5.30 -11.13
N SER A 14 -0.68 -5.39 -9.86
CA SER A 14 -1.97 -4.88 -9.38
C SER A 14 -1.97 -3.36 -9.15
N LEU A 15 -0.80 -2.73 -9.10
CA LEU A 15 -0.70 -1.28 -8.95
C LEU A 15 -0.99 -0.57 -10.28
N PRO A 16 -1.65 0.60 -10.27
CA PRO A 16 -1.75 1.46 -11.45
C PRO A 16 -0.35 1.77 -12.01
N PRO A 17 -0.15 1.78 -13.34
CA PRO A 17 1.19 1.88 -13.95
C PRO A 17 2.05 3.02 -13.39
N LEU A 18 1.49 4.22 -13.22
CA LEU A 18 2.20 5.37 -12.67
C LEU A 18 2.74 5.11 -11.24
N ILE A 19 1.92 4.49 -10.38
CA ILE A 19 2.31 4.19 -9.00
C ILE A 19 3.30 3.04 -8.98
N ARG A 20 3.07 2.01 -9.81
CA ARG A 20 3.97 0.87 -9.93
C ARG A 20 5.38 1.31 -10.31
N ASP A 21 5.51 2.14 -11.33
CA ASP A 21 6.80 2.58 -11.85
C ASP A 21 7.54 3.43 -10.80
N ALA A 22 6.82 4.31 -10.09
CA ALA A 22 7.37 5.07 -8.96
C ALA A 22 7.81 4.19 -7.78
N VAL A 23 7.06 3.12 -7.47
CA VAL A 23 7.42 2.15 -6.44
C VAL A 23 8.69 1.38 -6.83
N ILE A 24 8.81 0.97 -8.10
CA ILE A 24 10.01 0.28 -8.61
C ILE A 24 11.23 1.20 -8.48
N GLU A 25 11.13 2.44 -8.94
CA GLU A 25 12.23 3.42 -8.85
C GLU A 25 12.63 3.68 -7.38
N ALA A 26 11.65 3.94 -6.51
CA ALA A 26 11.92 4.17 -5.10
C ALA A 26 12.54 2.95 -4.40
N GLN A 27 12.13 1.73 -4.78
CA GLN A 27 12.74 0.50 -4.27
C GLN A 27 14.18 0.35 -4.73
N GLN A 28 14.50 0.69 -5.99
CA GLN A 28 15.87 0.66 -6.49
C GLN A 28 16.78 1.64 -5.75
N ILE A 29 16.26 2.78 -5.30
CA ILE A 29 17.03 3.77 -4.53
C ILE A 29 17.19 3.34 -3.07
N THR A 30 16.09 2.95 -2.42
CA THR A 30 16.05 2.71 -0.97
C THR A 30 16.48 1.30 -0.58
N GLN A 31 16.41 0.34 -1.52
CA GLN A 31 16.58 -1.09 -1.29
C GLN A 31 15.62 -1.69 -0.24
N ALA A 32 14.55 -0.96 0.12
CA ALA A 32 13.55 -1.43 1.07
C ALA A 32 12.64 -2.50 0.42
N PRO A 33 11.99 -3.38 1.21
CA PRO A 33 11.03 -4.35 0.68
C PRO A 33 9.91 -3.67 -0.12
N LEU A 34 9.52 -4.25 -1.26
CA LEU A 34 8.51 -3.67 -2.16
C LEU A 34 7.19 -3.33 -1.46
N GLY A 35 6.74 -4.17 -0.54
CA GLY A 35 5.52 -3.92 0.24
C GLY A 35 5.60 -2.65 1.08
N LEU A 36 6.77 -2.33 1.65
CA LEU A 36 6.98 -1.12 2.44
C LEU A 36 7.00 0.13 1.56
N VAL A 37 7.68 0.05 0.41
CA VAL A 37 7.72 1.15 -0.57
C VAL A 37 6.33 1.42 -1.14
N ALA A 38 5.59 0.37 -1.51
CA ALA A 38 4.21 0.48 -1.97
C ALA A 38 3.27 1.05 -0.90
N ALA A 39 3.42 0.63 0.36
CA ALA A 39 2.68 1.19 1.48
C ALA A 39 2.93 2.71 1.62
N SER A 40 4.17 3.16 1.45
CA SER A 40 4.51 4.59 1.46
C SER A 40 3.82 5.36 0.33
N ALA A 41 3.85 4.83 -0.89
CA ALA A 41 3.17 5.44 -2.04
C ALA A 41 1.64 5.53 -1.83
N LEU A 42 1.01 4.45 -1.35
CA LEU A 42 -0.42 4.42 -1.03
C LEU A 42 -0.77 5.37 0.13
N GLY A 43 0.13 5.56 1.10
CA GLY A 43 -0.01 6.54 2.16
C GLY A 43 -0.08 7.97 1.63
N ALA A 44 0.78 8.32 0.67
CA ALA A 44 0.72 9.63 0.01
C ALA A 44 -0.59 9.83 -0.76
N VAL A 45 -1.06 8.81 -1.48
CA VAL A 45 -2.36 8.84 -2.17
C VAL A 45 -3.51 9.05 -1.17
N SER A 46 -3.51 8.29 -0.08
CA SER A 46 -4.50 8.43 1.02
C SER A 46 -4.53 9.87 1.56
N LEU A 47 -3.37 10.49 1.77
CA LEU A 47 -3.27 11.87 2.25
C LEU A 47 -3.87 12.89 1.28
N VAL A 48 -3.57 12.77 -0.02
CA VAL A 48 -4.11 13.68 -1.04
C VAL A 48 -5.63 13.51 -1.19
N CYS A 49 -6.12 12.26 -1.14
CA CYS A 49 -7.54 11.96 -1.29
C CYS A 49 -8.39 12.38 -0.07
N GLN A 50 -7.81 12.43 1.13
CA GLN A 50 -8.51 12.72 2.38
C GLN A 50 -9.35 14.02 2.33
N ASN A 51 -8.84 15.08 1.71
CA ASN A 51 -9.56 16.37 1.64
C ASN A 51 -10.56 16.44 0.46
N LEU A 52 -10.63 15.41 -0.39
CA LEU A 52 -11.40 15.43 -1.64
C LEU A 52 -12.62 14.51 -1.59
N ILE A 53 -12.55 13.44 -0.79
CA ILE A 53 -13.53 12.35 -0.84
C ILE A 53 -13.98 12.00 0.57
N ASP A 54 -15.29 12.09 0.80
CA ASP A 54 -15.95 11.53 1.97
C ASP A 54 -16.52 10.14 1.67
N VAL A 55 -16.53 9.27 2.67
CA VAL A 55 -17.20 7.97 2.67
C VAL A 55 -18.24 7.87 3.78
N CYS A 56 -19.37 7.24 3.48
CA CYS A 56 -20.40 6.90 4.46
C CYS A 56 -20.10 5.54 5.08
N ARG A 57 -20.09 5.48 6.41
CA ARG A 57 -19.87 4.29 7.22
C ARG A 57 -21.02 4.17 8.21
N LEU A 58 -21.42 2.96 8.58
CA LEU A 58 -22.46 2.72 9.59
C LEU A 58 -23.72 3.59 9.38
N ASN A 59 -24.13 3.69 8.11
CA ASN A 59 -25.25 4.48 7.56
C ASN A 59 -25.14 6.00 7.69
N THR A 60 -24.84 6.54 8.86
CA THR A 60 -24.88 7.99 9.14
C THR A 60 -23.51 8.61 9.39
N LEU A 61 -22.46 7.81 9.60
CA LEU A 61 -21.11 8.32 9.86
C LEU A 61 -20.38 8.62 8.56
N ARG A 62 -20.48 9.87 8.12
CA ARG A 62 -19.72 10.40 7.01
C ARG A 62 -18.42 11.04 7.49
N GLY A 63 -17.33 10.81 6.76
CA GLY A 63 -16.05 11.46 7.00
C GLY A 63 -15.06 11.17 5.87
N PRO A 64 -13.87 11.76 5.93
CA PRO A 64 -12.89 11.64 4.86
C PRO A 64 -12.45 10.19 4.67
N VAL A 65 -12.09 9.83 3.43
CA VAL A 65 -11.42 8.55 3.15
C VAL A 65 -10.15 8.42 3.97
N SER A 66 -9.83 7.23 4.43
CA SER A 66 -8.56 6.97 5.12
C SER A 66 -8.09 5.56 4.78
N LEU A 67 -6.79 5.39 4.56
CA LEU A 67 -6.16 4.09 4.38
C LEU A 67 -5.34 3.74 5.63
N PHE A 68 -5.55 2.55 6.18
CA PHE A 68 -4.69 1.98 7.22
C PHE A 68 -3.81 0.89 6.61
N LEU A 69 -2.50 0.94 6.91
CA LEU A 69 -1.50 0.03 6.37
C LEU A 69 -0.74 -0.62 7.53
N LEU A 70 -0.61 -1.93 7.50
CA LEU A 70 0.17 -2.71 8.46
C LEU A 70 1.24 -3.47 7.68
N THR A 71 2.51 -3.24 8.04
CA THR A 71 3.64 -3.99 7.48
C THR A 71 4.21 -4.89 8.57
N LEU A 72 4.25 -6.19 8.30
CA LEU A 72 5.00 -7.13 9.12
C LEU A 72 6.44 -7.15 8.60
N ALA A 73 7.31 -6.43 9.27
CA ALA A 73 8.73 -6.44 8.98
C ALA A 73 9.41 -7.46 9.91
N GLU A 74 10.10 -8.44 9.33
CA GLU A 74 11.08 -9.22 10.07
C GLU A 74 12.33 -8.34 10.25
N SER A 75 12.91 -8.33 11.45
CA SER A 75 14.15 -7.60 11.71
C SER A 75 15.28 -8.19 10.88
N GLY A 76 16.03 -7.34 10.18
CA GLY A 76 17.26 -7.70 9.48
C GLY A 76 18.43 -7.94 10.41
#